data_AF-A0A9D6M184-F1
#
_entry.id   AF-A0A9D6M184-F1
#
_cell.length_a   1.000
_cell.length_b   1.000
_cell.length_c   1.000
_cell.angle_alpha   90.00
_cell.angle_beta   90.00
_cell.angle_gamma   90.00
#
_symmetry.space_group_name_H-M   'P 1'
#
loop_
_entity.id
_entity.type
_entity.pdbx_description
1 polymer ?
#
loop_
_entity_poly.entity_id
_entity_poly.type
_entity_poly.pdbx_seq_one_letter_code
_entity_poly.pdbx_strand_id
1 'polypeptide(L)'
;KEREFVHAARALGASDFRIIFRHILPNAMSPVLVSAVLGIAGAVLVESALSFLGIGVQPPTASWGNILTIGKDNIEIAWWISVFPGVAIFVTVLAYNLLGEGIRDSIDPRLKI
;
A
#
# COMPACT_ATOMS: atom_id res chain seq x y z
N LYS A 1 0.21 -10.82 25.49
CA LYS A 1 -0.48 -12.06 25.09
C LYS A 1 0.38 -12.96 24.18
N GLU A 2 1.02 -12.47 23.12
CA GLU A 2 1.82 -13.33 22.20
C GLU A 2 2.97 -14.12 22.87
N ARG A 3 3.65 -13.55 23.87
CA ARG A 3 4.74 -14.24 24.58
C ARG A 3 4.27 -15.50 25.34
N GLU A 4 3.09 -15.47 25.96
CA GLU A 4 2.57 -16.63 26.71
C GLU A 4 2.23 -17.81 25.79
N PHE A 5 1.65 -17.55 24.62
CA PHE A 5 1.33 -18.61 23.64
C PHE A 5 2.58 -19.31 23.11
N VAL A 6 3.65 -18.55 22.85
CA VAL A 6 4.94 -19.11 22.40
C VAL A 6 5.60 -19.94 23.51
N HIS A 7 5.59 -19.45 24.76
CA HIS A 7 6.13 -20.19 25.90
C HIS A 7 5.35 -21.48 26.20
N ALA A 8 4.01 -21.47 26.11
CA ALA A 8 3.17 -22.64 26.29
C ALA A 8 3.35 -23.68 25.16
N ALA A 9 3.43 -23.23 23.89
CA ALA A 9 3.65 -24.12 22.76
C ALA A 9 5.04 -24.80 22.81
N ARG A 10 6.05 -24.07 23.31
CA ARG A 10 7.40 -24.61 23.52
C ARG A 10 7.43 -25.60 24.70
N ALA A 11 6.66 -25.35 25.77
CA ALA A 11 6.51 -26.29 26.89
C ALA A 11 5.79 -27.60 26.50
N LEU A 12 4.95 -27.56 25.45
CA LEU A 12 4.30 -28.73 24.84
C LEU A 12 5.18 -29.48 23.82
N GLY A 13 6.45 -29.08 23.64
CA GLY A 13 7.39 -29.77 22.74
C GLY A 13 7.23 -29.43 21.25
N ALA A 14 6.55 -28.34 20.90
CA ALA A 14 6.46 -27.90 19.50
C ALA A 14 7.79 -27.32 19.01
N SER A 15 8.23 -27.72 17.80
CA SER A 15 9.41 -27.13 17.15
C SER A 15 9.17 -25.66 16.79
N ASP A 16 10.22 -24.83 16.83
CA ASP A 16 10.12 -23.39 16.53
C ASP A 16 9.52 -23.14 15.14
N PHE A 17 9.83 -23.97 14.14
CA PHE A 17 9.21 -23.92 12.82
C PHE A 17 7.69 -24.08 12.85
N ARG A 18 7.18 -25.03 13.65
CA ARG A 18 5.74 -25.25 13.78
C ARG A 18 5.08 -24.09 14.51
N ILE A 19 5.73 -23.49 15.50
CA ILE A 19 5.21 -22.30 16.21
C ILE A 19 5.14 -21.11 15.24
N ILE A 20 6.21 -20.85 14.47
CA ILE A 20 6.27 -19.76 13.51
C ILE A 20 5.15 -19.88 12.47
N PHE A 21 5.07 -20.99 11.73
CA PHE A 21 4.11 -21.10 10.61
C PHE A 21 2.66 -21.28 11.05
N ARG A 22 2.40 -21.89 12.22
CA ARG A 22 1.04 -22.19 12.68
C ARG A 22 0.44 -21.09 13.56
N HIS A 23 1.28 -20.35 14.30
CA HIS A 23 0.80 -19.40 15.31
C HIS A 23 1.27 -17.99 15.04
N ILE A 24 2.55 -17.76 14.71
CA ILE A 24 3.07 -16.39 14.54
C ILE A 24 2.67 -15.83 13.17
N LEU A 25 2.93 -16.59 12.11
CA LEU A 25 2.70 -16.16 10.73
C LEU A 25 1.23 -15.79 10.50
N PRO A 26 0.22 -16.65 10.80
CA PRO A 26 -1.17 -16.30 10.51
C PRO A 26 -1.66 -15.07 11.30
N ASN A 27 -1.15 -14.88 12.53
CA ASN A 27 -1.49 -13.70 13.34
C ASN A 27 -0.80 -12.42 12.85
N ALA A 28 0.42 -12.52 12.33
CA ALA A 28 1.17 -11.38 11.80
C ALA A 28 0.81 -11.02 10.34
N MET A 29 0.28 -11.97 9.56
CA MET A 29 -0.13 -11.73 8.17
C MET A 29 -1.22 -10.66 8.07
N SER A 30 -2.12 -10.61 9.05
CA SER A 30 -3.21 -9.63 9.15
C SER A 30 -2.73 -8.17 9.10
N PRO A 31 -1.89 -7.69 10.03
CA PRO A 31 -1.35 -6.32 9.97
C PRO A 31 -0.39 -6.11 8.78
N VAL A 32 0.37 -7.14 8.38
CA VAL A 32 1.28 -7.03 7.22
C VAL A 32 0.50 -6.75 5.93
N LEU A 33 -0.64 -7.40 5.72
CA LEU A 33 -1.45 -7.21 4.53
C LEU A 33 -2.04 -5.80 4.47
N VAL A 34 -2.48 -5.25 5.61
CA VAL A 34 -2.90 -3.85 5.73
C VAL A 34 -1.77 -2.91 5.36
N SER A 35 -0.58 -3.09 5.94
CA SER A 35 0.60 -2.27 5.64
C SER A 35 1.02 -2.36 4.18
N ALA A 36 0.90 -3.54 3.56
CA ALA A 36 1.21 -3.72 2.14
C ALA A 36 0.25 -2.91 1.25
N VAL A 37 -1.05 -2.96 1.53
CA VAL A 37 -2.07 -2.20 0.77
C VAL A 37 -1.84 -0.69 0.87
N LEU A 38 -1.60 -0.18 2.08
CA LEU A 38 -1.26 1.23 2.29
C LEU A 38 0.08 1.60 1.64
N GLY A 39 1.04 0.67 1.66
CA GLY A 39 2.33 0.82 1.00
C GLY A 39 2.22 1.01 -0.50
N ILE A 40 1.28 0.33 -1.16
CA ILE A 40 1.01 0.51 -2.60
C ILE A 40 0.55 1.93 -2.91
N ALA A 41 -0.35 2.50 -2.11
CA ALA A 41 -0.79 3.88 -2.27
C ALA A 41 0.40 4.86 -2.18
N GLY A 42 1.28 4.66 -1.19
CA GLY A 42 2.51 5.44 -1.05
C GLY A 42 3.47 5.26 -2.24
N ALA A 43 3.65 4.03 -2.72
CA ALA A 43 4.51 3.73 -3.85
C ALA A 43 4.05 4.42 -5.14
N VAL A 44 2.73 4.45 -5.40
CA VAL A 44 2.14 5.17 -6.55
C VAL A 44 2.43 6.67 -6.46
N LEU A 45 2.24 7.28 -5.29
CA LEU A 45 2.54 8.71 -5.10
C LEU A 45 4.03 9.01 -5.33
N VAL A 46 4.91 8.19 -4.77
CA VAL A 46 6.37 8.37 -4.90
C VAL A 46 6.81 8.19 -6.36
N GLU A 47 6.34 7.13 -7.03
CA GLU A 47 6.62 6.91 -8.46
C GLU A 47 6.13 8.09 -9.30
N SER A 48 4.89 8.54 -9.10
CA SER A 48 4.33 9.65 -9.85
C SER A 48 5.07 10.96 -9.59
N ALA A 49 5.51 11.21 -8.35
CA ALA A 49 6.34 12.37 -8.01
C ALA A 49 7.73 12.32 -8.66
N LEU A 50 8.39 11.16 -8.64
CA LEU A 50 9.69 10.97 -9.30
C LEU A 50 9.57 11.11 -10.83
N SER A 51 8.54 10.52 -11.42
CA SER A 51 8.21 10.68 -12.84
C SER A 51 7.91 12.13 -13.19
N PHE A 52 7.20 12.87 -12.33
CA PHE A 52 6.93 14.30 -12.52
C PHE A 52 8.22 15.15 -12.51
N LEU A 53 9.18 14.80 -11.63
CA LEU A 53 10.51 15.42 -11.57
C LEU A 53 11.45 14.98 -12.72
N GLY A 54 11.01 14.10 -13.62
CA GLY A 54 11.80 13.59 -14.73
C GLY A 54 12.82 12.51 -14.35
N ILE A 55 12.75 11.97 -13.13
CA ILE A 55 13.65 10.92 -12.60
C ILE A 55 13.01 9.53 -12.74
N GLY A 56 11.70 9.47 -12.97
CA GLY A 56 10.95 8.23 -13.12
C GLY A 56 10.96 7.65 -14.52
N VAL A 57 9.84 7.07 -14.92
CA VAL A 57 9.69 6.32 -16.18
C VAL A 57 9.90 7.26 -17.38
N GLN A 58 10.90 6.95 -18.20
CA GLN A 58 11.22 7.75 -19.38
C GLN A 58 10.34 7.37 -20.57
N PRO A 59 10.04 8.33 -21.47
CA PRO A 59 9.44 8.03 -22.78
C PRO A 59 10.25 6.94 -23.51
N PRO A 60 9.62 6.01 -24.26
CA PRO A 60 8.24 6.03 -24.78
C PRO A 60 7.17 5.47 -23.85
N THR A 61 7.55 4.97 -22.67
CA THR A 61 6.61 4.33 -21.74
C THR A 61 5.82 5.41 -21.00
N ALA A 62 4.49 5.38 -21.09
CA ALA A 62 3.64 6.37 -20.44
C ALA A 62 3.51 6.08 -18.93
N SER A 63 3.80 7.08 -18.09
CA SER A 63 3.46 7.10 -16.66
C SER A 63 2.62 8.33 -16.34
N TRP A 64 1.77 8.25 -15.30
CA TRP A 64 0.93 9.39 -14.91
C TRP A 64 1.75 10.62 -14.49
N GLY A 65 2.89 10.41 -13.82
CA GLY A 65 3.82 11.48 -13.46
C GLY A 65 4.43 12.19 -14.68
N ASN A 66 4.83 11.45 -15.71
CA ASN A 66 5.37 12.03 -16.94
C ASN A 66 4.29 12.80 -17.73
N ILE A 67 3.05 12.28 -17.76
CA ILE A 67 1.92 13.00 -18.39
C ILE A 67 1.65 14.32 -17.65
N LEU A 68 1.75 14.34 -16.32
CA LEU A 68 1.68 15.57 -15.52
C LEU A 68 2.79 16.56 -15.88
N THR A 69 4.02 16.12 -16.14
CA THR A 69 5.12 16.99 -16.58
C THR A 69 4.78 17.66 -17.91
N ILE A 70 4.29 16.89 -18.89
CA ILE A 70 3.88 17.40 -20.20
C ILE A 70 2.71 18.39 -20.06
N GLY A 71 1.73 18.05 -19.24
CA GLY A 71 0.57 18.90 -18.99
C GLY A 71 0.93 20.22 -18.30
N LYS A 72 1.93 20.21 -17.41
CA LYS A 72 2.48 21.43 -16.77
C LYS A 72 2.98 22.43 -17.83
N ASP A 73 3.68 21.96 -18.85
CA ASP A 73 4.28 22.83 -19.87
C ASP A 73 3.25 23.31 -20.91
N ASN A 74 2.10 22.64 -20.99
CA ASN A 74 1.03 22.94 -21.94
C ASN A 74 -0.25 23.42 -21.25
N ILE A 75 -0.17 23.89 -19.99
CA ILE A 75 -1.36 24.11 -19.16
C ILE A 75 -2.32 25.17 -19.72
N GLU A 76 -1.79 26.17 -20.43
CA GLU A 76 -2.58 27.25 -21.04
C GLU A 76 -3.45 26.75 -22.21
N ILE A 77 -3.01 25.70 -22.89
CA ILE A 77 -3.66 25.18 -24.12
C ILE A 77 -4.40 23.87 -23.82
N ALA A 78 -3.84 23.02 -22.97
CA ALA A 78 -4.26 21.65 -22.74
C ALA A 78 -4.28 21.29 -21.24
N TRP A 79 -4.92 22.12 -20.43
CA TRP A 79 -5.08 21.93 -18.97
C TRP A 79 -5.58 20.53 -18.57
N TRP A 80 -6.40 19.90 -19.42
CA TRP A 80 -6.94 18.56 -19.19
C TRP A 80 -5.86 17.47 -19.11
N ILE A 81 -4.72 17.67 -19.78
CA ILE A 81 -3.58 16.73 -19.75
C ILE A 81 -3.00 16.63 -18.33
N SER A 82 -3.07 17.69 -17.53
CA SER A 82 -2.67 17.67 -16.12
C SER A 82 -3.78 17.13 -15.20
N VAL A 83 -5.04 17.49 -15.49
CA VAL A 83 -6.17 17.16 -14.61
C VAL A 83 -6.49 15.66 -14.60
N PHE A 84 -6.55 15.01 -15.77
CA PHE A 84 -6.93 13.59 -15.83
C PHE A 84 -5.96 12.66 -15.09
N PRO A 85 -4.63 12.73 -15.29
CA PRO A 85 -3.69 11.92 -14.52
C PRO A 85 -3.70 12.28 -13.03
N GLY A 86 -3.87 13.55 -12.67
CA GLY A 86 -3.98 13.98 -11.27
C GLY A 86 -5.18 13.34 -10.58
N VAL A 87 -6.35 13.33 -11.24
CA VAL A 87 -7.55 12.66 -10.73
C VAL A 87 -7.36 11.14 -10.69
N ALA A 88 -6.71 10.54 -11.68
CA ALA A 88 -6.44 9.10 -11.71
C ALA A 88 -5.54 8.66 -10.54
N ILE A 89 -4.47 9.41 -10.26
CA ILE A 89 -3.61 9.20 -9.09
C ILE A 89 -4.43 9.35 -7.81
N PHE A 90 -5.19 10.44 -7.69
CA PHE A 90 -6.01 10.70 -6.50
C PHE A 90 -6.99 9.56 -6.21
N VAL A 91 -7.78 9.15 -7.21
CA VAL A 91 -8.77 8.06 -7.06
C VAL A 91 -8.09 6.75 -6.71
N THR A 92 -6.94 6.45 -7.34
CA THR A 92 -6.18 5.22 -7.08
C THR A 92 -5.66 5.19 -5.65
N VAL A 93 -5.01 6.26 -5.22
CA VAL A 93 -4.47 6.41 -3.86
C VAL A 93 -5.59 6.36 -2.84
N LEU A 94 -6.70 7.05 -3.09
CA LEU A 94 -7.87 7.01 -2.23
C LEU A 94 -8.44 5.59 -2.12
N ALA A 95 -8.61 4.89 -3.25
CA ALA A 95 -9.11 3.52 -3.27
C ALA A 95 -8.23 2.56 -2.47
N TYR A 96 -6.90 2.63 -2.62
CA TYR A 96 -5.97 1.80 -1.84
C TYR A 96 -5.97 2.17 -0.36
N ASN A 97 -6.07 3.46 0.00
CA ASN A 97 -6.17 3.88 1.40
C ASN A 97 -7.46 3.34 2.04
N LEU A 98 -8.61 3.56 1.41
CA LEU A 98 -9.91 3.06 1.89
C LEU A 98 -9.95 1.54 1.95
N LEU A 99 -9.33 0.84 0.99
CA LEU A 99 -9.21 -0.60 1.03
C LEU A 99 -8.35 -1.07 2.21
N GLY A 100 -7.23 -0.38 2.47
CA GLY A 100 -6.37 -0.66 3.60
C GLY A 100 -7.08 -0.46 4.94
N GLU A 101 -7.84 0.62 5.07
CA GLU A 101 -8.71 0.89 6.21
C GLU A 101 -9.81 -0.17 6.36
N GLY A 102 -10.54 -0.51 5.29
CA GLY A 102 -11.58 -1.53 5.35
C GLY A 102 -11.07 -2.93 5.71
N ILE A 103 -9.88 -3.30 5.23
CA ILE A 103 -9.21 -4.54 5.62
C ILE A 103 -8.81 -4.47 7.09
N ARG A 104 -8.23 -3.35 7.54
CA ARG A 104 -7.85 -3.14 8.93
C ARG A 104 -9.04 -3.27 9.87
N ASP A 105 -10.15 -2.62 9.55
CA ASP A 105 -11.37 -2.63 10.34
C ASP A 105 -12.00 -4.02 10.40
N SER A 106 -11.97 -4.76 9.29
CA SER A 106 -12.47 -6.14 9.25
C SER A 106 -11.62 -7.10 10.09
N ILE A 107 -10.33 -6.78 10.26
CA ILE A 107 -9.36 -7.59 10.98
C ILE A 107 -9.27 -7.20 12.46
N ASP A 108 -9.55 -5.94 12.83
CA ASP A 108 -9.44 -5.48 14.22
C ASP A 108 -10.55 -6.09 15.09
N PRO A 109 -10.24 -7.03 16.00
CA PRO A 109 -11.24 -7.70 16.83
C PRO A 109 -11.84 -6.77 17.89
N ARG A 110 -11.26 -5.57 18.10
CA ARG A 110 -11.68 -4.62 19.14
C ARG A 110 -12.97 -3.88 18.80
N LEU A 111 -13.41 -3.89 17.55
CA LEU A 111 -14.68 -3.29 17.10
C LEU A 111 -15.92 -4.15 17.41
N LYS A 112 -15.75 -5.34 17.98
CA LYS A 112 -16.83 -6.28 18.35
C LYS A 112 -17.18 -6.31 19.85
N ILE A 113 -16.70 -5.36 20.65
CA ILE A 113 -16.98 -5.28 22.10
C ILE A 113 -18.14 -4.31 22.36
#